data_AF-A0A0G4L3B7-F1
#
_entry.id   AF-A0A0G4L3B7-F1
#
_cell.length_a   1.000
_cell.length_b   1.000
_cell.length_c   1.000
_cell.angle_alpha   90.00
_cell.angle_beta   90.00
_cell.angle_gamma   90.00
#
_symmetry.space_group_name_H-M   'P 1'
#
loop_
_entity.id
_entity.type
_entity.pdbx_description
1 polymer ?
#
loop_
_entity_poly.entity_id
_entity_poly.type
_entity_poly.pdbx_seq_one_letter_code
_entity_poly.pdbx_strand_id
1 'polypeptide(L)'
;MSSEQQPPIVEADPRGDLKLNVGNPSDDPSSSRCFLVCSRTLARISPVFDRMLYGAFAESRGKHTADAAWTVDLPEDPPFAFNIFVTISHGFVHKVPRSLSIDELYDLTVLTHYYDVTHILAPWASRWIASLHEPSPGSPILLAKLLWISWELGRGPLFESTARRILTEAPGSLLDPDSPLHTLQMPPDIFAIRKQTIQAMLDVFYDLAEHLVTVDEKPRLCRYASYMGPVLYPD
;
A
#
# COMPACT_ATOMS: atom_id res chain seq x y z
N MET A 1 22.18 -9.28 -34.27
CA MET A 1 21.28 -8.11 -34.24
C MET A 1 19.95 -8.61 -33.74
N SER A 2 19.77 -8.59 -32.42
CA SER A 2 18.50 -9.01 -31.80
C SER A 2 17.46 -7.97 -32.19
N SER A 3 16.47 -8.40 -32.97
CA SER A 3 15.28 -7.61 -33.25
C SER A 3 14.59 -7.28 -31.92
N GLU A 4 14.64 -6.03 -31.49
CA GLU A 4 13.78 -5.51 -30.43
C GLU A 4 12.33 -5.76 -30.82
N GLN A 5 11.72 -6.79 -30.23
CA GLN A 5 10.29 -7.04 -30.37
C GLN A 5 9.57 -5.94 -29.60
N GLN A 6 9.01 -5.00 -30.34
CA GLN A 6 8.20 -3.92 -29.78
C GLN A 6 7.03 -4.52 -28.99
N PRO A 7 6.78 -4.05 -27.75
CA PRO A 7 5.76 -4.65 -26.90
C PRO A 7 4.39 -4.59 -27.57
N PRO A 8 3.54 -5.62 -27.37
CA PRO A 8 2.21 -5.68 -27.99
C PRO A 8 1.38 -4.46 -27.58
N ILE A 9 0.77 -3.81 -28.58
CA ILE A 9 -0.05 -2.61 -28.36
C ILE A 9 -1.42 -3.03 -27.83
N VAL A 10 -1.78 -2.49 -26.68
CA VAL A 10 -3.12 -2.55 -26.10
C VAL A 10 -3.86 -1.27 -26.48
N GLU A 11 -4.81 -1.39 -27.41
CA GLU A 11 -5.66 -0.27 -27.83
C GLU A 11 -6.72 0.00 -26.75
N ALA A 12 -6.43 0.96 -25.86
CA ALA A 12 -7.42 1.48 -24.93
C ALA A 12 -8.37 2.45 -25.65
N ASP A 13 -7.88 3.27 -26.58
CA ASP A 13 -8.70 4.12 -27.45
C ASP A 13 -8.27 3.97 -28.92
N PRO A 14 -9.14 3.50 -29.83
CA PRO A 14 -8.84 3.42 -31.26
C PRO A 14 -8.51 4.77 -31.91
N ARG A 15 -8.92 5.88 -31.29
CA ARG A 15 -8.61 7.26 -31.72
C ARG A 15 -7.60 7.94 -30.78
N GLY A 16 -6.87 7.14 -30.00
CA GLY A 16 -5.85 7.63 -29.09
C GLY A 16 -4.78 8.45 -29.80
N ASP A 17 -4.24 9.44 -29.09
CA ASP A 17 -3.23 10.37 -29.58
C ASP A 17 -1.90 10.25 -28.83
N LEU A 18 -1.82 9.34 -27.86
CA LEU A 18 -0.66 9.13 -27.00
C LEU A 18 -0.37 7.63 -26.84
N LYS A 19 0.90 7.24 -26.98
CA LYS A 19 1.41 5.92 -26.64
C LYS A 19 2.11 5.94 -25.29
N LEU A 20 1.75 5.02 -24.41
CA LEU A 20 2.39 4.85 -23.10
C LEU A 20 3.10 3.51 -23.05
N ASN A 21 4.42 3.50 -22.95
CA ASN A 21 5.18 2.27 -22.71
C ASN A 21 5.28 2.05 -21.21
N VAL A 22 4.65 1.00 -20.71
CA VAL A 22 4.50 0.74 -19.28
C VAL A 22 5.21 -0.55 -18.90
N GLY A 23 5.93 -0.48 -17.79
CA GLY A 23 6.82 -1.53 -17.32
C GLY A 23 8.21 -1.46 -17.95
N ASN A 24 9.19 -2.00 -17.24
CA ASN A 24 10.56 -2.07 -17.71
C ASN A 24 10.81 -3.36 -18.51
N PRO A 25 11.11 -3.27 -19.82
CA PRO A 25 11.37 -4.46 -20.64
C PRO A 25 12.66 -5.17 -20.26
N SER A 26 13.56 -4.53 -19.50
CA SER A 26 14.79 -5.16 -19.00
C SER A 26 14.54 -6.10 -17.83
N ASP A 27 13.48 -5.86 -17.05
CA ASP A 27 13.14 -6.67 -15.87
C ASP A 27 12.30 -7.88 -16.28
N ASP A 28 11.24 -7.65 -17.07
CA ASP A 28 10.44 -8.70 -17.69
C ASP A 28 9.88 -8.23 -19.05
N PRO A 29 10.51 -8.65 -20.18
CA PRO A 29 10.06 -8.30 -21.52
C PRO A 29 8.61 -8.73 -21.83
N SER A 30 8.11 -9.77 -21.16
CA SER A 30 6.77 -10.32 -21.39
C SER A 30 5.66 -9.55 -20.66
N SER A 31 6.03 -8.84 -19.60
CA SER A 31 5.13 -8.02 -18.79
C SER A 31 4.89 -6.64 -19.41
N SER A 32 5.91 -6.06 -20.06
CA SER A 32 5.85 -4.70 -20.61
C SER A 32 4.78 -4.56 -21.71
N ARG A 33 4.06 -3.43 -21.70
CA ARG A 33 2.95 -3.16 -22.64
C ARG A 33 3.01 -1.75 -23.19
N CYS A 34 2.59 -1.58 -24.44
CA CYS A 34 2.36 -0.26 -25.02
C CYS A 34 0.85 0.01 -25.04
N PHE A 35 0.38 1.09 -24.43
CA PHE A 35 -1.03 1.47 -24.43
C PHE A 35 -1.27 2.64 -25.38
N LEU A 36 -2.22 2.48 -26.31
CA LEU A 36 -2.73 3.61 -27.10
C LEU A 36 -3.93 4.22 -26.38
N VAL A 37 -3.78 5.47 -25.91
CA VAL A 37 -4.75 6.15 -25.04
C VAL A 37 -5.10 7.53 -25.57
N CYS A 38 -6.21 8.10 -25.08
CA CYS A 38 -6.55 9.51 -25.26
C CYS A 38 -5.90 10.34 -24.14
N SER A 39 -4.91 11.16 -24.49
CA SER A 39 -4.20 12.05 -23.55
C SER A 39 -5.13 12.96 -22.74
N ARG A 40 -6.17 13.51 -23.40
CA ARG A 40 -7.18 14.37 -22.77
C ARG A 40 -8.06 13.63 -21.78
N THR A 41 -8.29 12.33 -21.98
CA THR A 41 -9.03 11.51 -21.02
C THR A 41 -8.21 11.36 -19.74
N LEU A 42 -6.93 11.00 -19.85
CA LEU A 42 -6.03 10.84 -18.70
C LEU A 42 -5.80 12.16 -17.95
N ALA A 43 -5.54 13.26 -18.66
CA ALA A 43 -5.37 14.58 -18.04
C ALA A 43 -6.64 15.07 -17.33
N ARG A 44 -7.83 14.76 -17.86
CA ARG A 44 -9.09 15.15 -17.22
C ARG A 44 -9.29 14.47 -15.87
N ILE A 45 -8.88 13.22 -15.75
CA ILE A 45 -9.12 12.44 -14.53
C ILE A 45 -7.97 12.56 -13.54
N SER A 46 -6.73 12.72 -14.01
CA SER A 46 -5.53 12.71 -13.18
C SER A 46 -4.81 14.05 -13.27
N PRO A 47 -4.69 14.81 -12.17
CA PRO A 47 -3.91 16.04 -12.15
C PRO A 47 -2.41 15.79 -12.33
N VAL A 48 -1.93 14.56 -12.10
CA VAL A 48 -0.56 14.15 -12.37
C VAL A 48 -0.34 14.02 -13.88
N PHE A 49 -1.23 13.31 -14.59
CA PHE A 49 -1.15 13.23 -16.06
C PHE A 49 -1.39 14.58 -16.72
N ASP A 50 -2.28 15.44 -16.20
CA ASP A 50 -2.47 16.78 -16.75
C ASP A 50 -1.16 17.58 -16.74
N ARG A 51 -0.49 17.61 -15.58
CA ARG A 51 0.83 18.25 -15.43
C ARG A 51 1.88 17.59 -16.31
N MET A 52 1.96 16.26 -16.34
CA MET A 52 2.96 15.52 -17.12
C MET A 52 2.80 15.77 -18.63
N LEU A 53 1.58 15.71 -19.15
CA LEU A 53 1.30 15.73 -20.59
C LEU A 53 1.14 17.15 -21.18
N TYR A 54 0.73 18.12 -20.37
CA TYR A 54 0.48 19.50 -20.82
C TYR A 54 1.24 20.57 -20.04
N GLY A 55 2.01 20.19 -19.02
CA GLY A 55 2.92 21.09 -18.30
C GLY A 55 4.29 21.22 -18.98
N ALA A 56 5.29 21.66 -18.21
CA ALA A 56 6.64 21.95 -18.71
C ALA A 56 7.58 20.72 -18.78
N PHE A 57 7.05 19.50 -18.61
CA PHE A 57 7.83 18.27 -18.51
C PHE A 57 8.28 17.74 -19.88
N ALA A 58 9.19 16.76 -19.91
CA ALA A 58 9.76 16.22 -21.15
C ALA A 58 8.71 15.49 -21.99
N GLU A 59 7.75 14.90 -21.31
CA GLU A 59 6.59 14.13 -21.77
C GLU A 59 5.52 15.01 -22.42
N SER A 60 5.66 16.33 -22.33
CA SER A 60 4.65 17.28 -22.79
C SER A 60 4.51 17.30 -24.32
N ARG A 61 3.27 17.38 -24.80
CA ARG A 61 2.94 17.36 -26.23
C ARG A 61 3.72 18.40 -27.04
N GLY A 62 3.94 19.59 -26.48
CA GLY A 62 4.59 20.71 -27.16
C GLY A 62 6.07 20.49 -27.51
N LYS A 63 6.70 19.45 -26.94
CA LYS A 63 8.09 19.07 -27.24
C LYS A 63 8.20 18.00 -28.33
N HIS A 64 7.09 17.41 -28.75
CA HIS A 64 7.04 16.49 -29.89
C HIS A 64 6.78 17.28 -31.19
N THR A 65 7.56 17.00 -32.23
CA THR A 65 7.31 17.54 -33.56
C THR A 65 5.99 16.99 -34.11
N ALA A 66 5.30 17.75 -34.96
CA ALA A 66 3.98 17.38 -35.46
C ALA A 66 3.93 16.01 -36.17
N ASP A 67 5.07 15.54 -36.68
CA ASP A 67 5.21 14.27 -37.40
C ASP A 67 5.70 13.09 -36.53
N ALA A 68 6.14 13.34 -35.29
CA ALA A 68 6.61 12.30 -34.39
C ALA A 68 5.46 11.73 -33.54
N ALA A 69 5.40 10.40 -33.43
CA ALA A 69 4.44 9.73 -32.55
C ALA A 69 4.68 10.14 -31.09
N TRP A 70 3.68 10.75 -30.45
CA TRP A 70 3.77 11.14 -29.04
C TRP A 70 3.80 9.89 -28.16
N THR A 71 4.95 9.62 -27.55
CA THR A 71 5.22 8.43 -26.75
C THR A 71 5.85 8.83 -25.43
N VAL A 72 5.40 8.23 -24.33
CA VAL A 72 5.91 8.45 -22.97
C VAL A 72 6.24 7.10 -22.33
N ASP A 73 7.39 7.00 -21.68
CA ASP A 73 7.86 5.80 -21.01
C ASP A 73 7.58 5.89 -19.51
N LEU A 74 6.96 4.84 -18.95
CA LEU A 74 6.56 4.68 -17.56
C LEU A 74 7.10 3.33 -17.04
N PRO A 75 8.42 3.19 -16.90
CA PRO A 75 9.05 1.90 -16.61
C PRO A 75 8.72 1.35 -15.21
N GLU A 76 8.43 2.23 -14.26
CA GLU A 76 8.13 1.89 -12.86
C GLU A 76 6.68 1.43 -12.64
N ASP A 77 5.81 1.65 -13.63
CA ASP A 77 4.38 1.38 -13.48
C ASP A 77 4.05 -0.09 -13.76
N PRO A 78 3.31 -0.79 -12.88
CA PRO A 78 2.89 -2.16 -13.09
C PRO A 78 1.89 -2.29 -14.26
N PRO A 79 2.23 -3.02 -15.34
CA PRO A 79 1.40 -3.06 -16.56
C PRO A 79 -0.03 -3.58 -16.35
N PHE A 80 -0.21 -4.54 -15.44
CA PHE A 80 -1.53 -5.11 -15.15
C PHE A 80 -2.46 -4.10 -14.47
N ALA A 81 -1.99 -3.43 -13.41
CA ALA A 81 -2.74 -2.38 -12.73
C ALA A 81 -2.99 -1.18 -13.66
N PHE A 82 -1.99 -0.81 -14.47
CA PHE A 82 -2.11 0.26 -15.46
C PHE A 82 -3.20 -0.05 -16.50
N ASN A 83 -3.29 -1.30 -16.97
CA ASN A 83 -4.35 -1.74 -17.88
C ASN A 83 -5.75 -1.54 -17.27
N ILE A 84 -5.95 -1.88 -15.99
CA ILE A 84 -7.23 -1.65 -15.30
C ILE A 84 -7.51 -0.15 -15.19
N PHE A 85 -6.52 0.64 -14.81
CA PHE A 85 -6.62 2.10 -14.74
C PHE A 85 -7.07 2.70 -16.07
N VAL A 86 -6.40 2.41 -17.19
CA VAL A 86 -6.80 2.97 -18.50
C VAL A 86 -8.15 2.43 -18.99
N THR A 87 -8.48 1.18 -18.68
CA THR A 87 -9.79 0.57 -18.99
C THR A 87 -10.93 1.33 -18.31
N ILE A 88 -10.79 1.64 -17.02
CA ILE A 88 -11.77 2.43 -16.27
C ILE A 88 -11.83 3.86 -16.82
N SER A 89 -10.66 4.48 -17.02
CA SER A 89 -10.52 5.87 -17.48
C SER A 89 -11.23 6.13 -18.81
N HIS A 90 -11.18 5.17 -19.73
CA HIS A 90 -11.83 5.28 -21.04
C HIS A 90 -13.26 4.69 -21.06
N GLY A 91 -13.81 4.30 -19.91
CA GLY A 91 -15.21 3.88 -19.80
C GLY A 91 -15.51 2.43 -20.22
N PHE A 92 -14.49 1.58 -20.38
CA PHE A 92 -14.67 0.17 -20.75
C PHE A 92 -15.04 -0.71 -19.54
N VAL A 93 -16.13 -0.35 -18.85
CA VAL A 93 -16.57 -1.00 -17.60
C VAL A 93 -16.78 -2.52 -17.72
N HIS A 94 -17.11 -3.01 -18.93
CA HIS A 94 -17.32 -4.43 -19.19
C HIS A 94 -16.03 -5.26 -19.22
N LYS A 95 -14.86 -4.61 -19.39
CA LYS A 95 -13.54 -5.24 -19.35
C LYS A 95 -12.90 -5.23 -17.95
N VAL A 96 -13.51 -4.54 -16.99
CA VAL A 96 -12.99 -4.44 -15.62
C VAL A 96 -13.11 -5.80 -14.91
N PRO A 97 -12.01 -6.35 -14.35
CA PRO A 97 -12.04 -7.65 -13.67
C PRO A 97 -13.07 -7.73 -12.54
N ARG A 98 -13.70 -8.89 -12.40
CA ARG A 98 -14.73 -9.13 -11.36
C ARG A 98 -14.13 -9.29 -9.96
N SER A 99 -12.95 -9.87 -9.88
CA SER A 99 -12.19 -10.11 -8.66
C SER A 99 -10.73 -9.74 -8.92
N LEU A 100 -10.01 -9.45 -7.85
CA LEU A 100 -8.57 -9.20 -7.86
C LEU A 100 -7.94 -9.94 -6.67
N SER A 101 -6.69 -10.37 -6.80
CA SER A 101 -5.88 -10.82 -5.67
C SER A 101 -5.51 -9.63 -4.77
N ILE A 102 -4.95 -9.92 -3.59
CA ILE A 102 -4.44 -8.87 -2.69
C ILE A 102 -3.32 -8.09 -3.39
N ASP A 103 -2.39 -8.77 -4.06
CA ASP A 103 -1.28 -8.12 -4.77
C ASP A 103 -1.79 -7.23 -5.90
N GLU A 104 -2.72 -7.73 -6.72
CA GLU A 104 -3.30 -6.97 -7.84
C GLU A 104 -4.06 -5.72 -7.38
N LEU A 105 -4.88 -5.84 -6.33
CA LEU A 105 -5.62 -4.70 -5.79
C LEU A 105 -4.69 -3.72 -5.09
N TYR A 106 -3.65 -4.20 -4.40
CA TYR A 106 -2.62 -3.37 -3.80
C TYR A 106 -1.91 -2.53 -4.86
N ASP A 107 -1.37 -3.17 -5.91
CA ASP A 107 -0.66 -2.47 -6.99
C ASP A 107 -1.56 -1.43 -7.67
N LEU A 108 -2.84 -1.75 -7.89
CA LEU A 108 -3.83 -0.83 -8.43
C LEU A 108 -4.09 0.37 -7.50
N THR A 109 -4.23 0.15 -6.20
CA THR A 109 -4.41 1.24 -5.23
C THR A 109 -3.17 2.11 -5.08
N VAL A 110 -1.96 1.55 -5.12
CA VAL A 110 -0.71 2.32 -5.12
C VAL A 110 -0.58 3.17 -6.38
N LEU A 111 -0.84 2.58 -7.55
CA LEU A 111 -0.81 3.29 -8.83
C LEU A 111 -1.84 4.43 -8.88
N THR A 112 -3.08 4.16 -8.47
CA THR A 112 -4.12 5.18 -8.50
C THR A 112 -3.93 6.26 -7.43
N HIS A 113 -3.31 5.93 -6.30
CA HIS A 113 -2.85 6.92 -5.33
C HIS A 113 -1.76 7.82 -5.92
N TYR A 114 -0.74 7.23 -6.57
CA TYR A 114 0.36 7.97 -7.20
C TYR A 114 -0.15 8.98 -8.24
N TYR A 115 -1.12 8.57 -9.06
CA TYR A 115 -1.73 9.43 -10.08
C TYR A 115 -2.87 10.32 -9.57
N ASP A 116 -3.17 10.30 -8.27
CA ASP A 116 -4.26 11.05 -7.61
C ASP A 116 -5.65 10.78 -8.24
N VAL A 117 -5.98 9.50 -8.39
CA VAL A 117 -7.19 9.00 -9.08
C VAL A 117 -7.88 7.83 -8.38
N THR A 118 -7.54 7.51 -7.13
CA THR A 118 -8.16 6.39 -6.39
C THR A 118 -9.70 6.42 -6.40
N HIS A 119 -10.29 7.62 -6.41
CA HIS A 119 -11.74 7.82 -6.44
C HIS A 119 -12.46 7.10 -7.60
N ILE A 120 -11.78 6.85 -8.73
CA ILE A 120 -12.37 6.14 -9.88
C ILE A 120 -12.68 4.67 -9.56
N LEU A 121 -12.05 4.10 -8.54
CA LEU A 121 -12.19 2.69 -8.15
C LEU A 121 -13.48 2.42 -7.35
N ALA A 122 -14.12 3.46 -6.82
CA ALA A 122 -15.27 3.36 -5.93
C ALA A 122 -16.38 2.40 -6.40
N PRO A 123 -16.77 2.33 -7.69
CA PRO A 123 -17.82 1.42 -8.15
C PRO A 123 -17.51 -0.06 -7.97
N TRP A 124 -16.23 -0.45 -7.89
CA TRP A 124 -15.79 -1.85 -7.83
C TRP A 124 -15.18 -2.24 -6.48
N ALA A 125 -14.77 -1.26 -5.68
CA ALA A 125 -14.08 -1.45 -4.40
C ALA A 125 -14.76 -2.52 -3.51
N SER A 126 -16.07 -2.39 -3.24
CA SER A 126 -16.78 -3.34 -2.38
C SER A 126 -16.74 -4.77 -2.91
N ARG A 127 -16.84 -4.95 -4.24
CA ARG A 127 -16.81 -6.27 -4.87
C ARG A 127 -15.42 -6.89 -4.80
N TRP A 128 -14.39 -6.11 -5.11
CA TRP A 128 -13.01 -6.61 -5.04
C TRP A 128 -12.62 -6.99 -3.62
N ILE A 129 -12.95 -6.15 -2.63
CA ILE A 129 -12.72 -6.43 -1.22
C ILE A 129 -13.43 -7.70 -0.76
N ALA A 130 -14.69 -7.90 -1.16
CA ALA A 130 -15.44 -9.11 -0.84
C ALA A 130 -14.86 -10.39 -1.50
N SER A 131 -14.04 -10.25 -2.54
CA SER A 131 -13.37 -11.37 -3.22
C SER A 131 -11.98 -11.70 -2.66
N LEU A 132 -11.44 -10.87 -1.77
CA LEU A 132 -10.12 -11.10 -1.18
C LEU A 132 -10.16 -12.31 -0.24
N HIS A 133 -9.19 -13.20 -0.41
CA HIS A 133 -8.98 -14.30 0.52
C HIS A 133 -8.22 -13.78 1.73
N GLU A 134 -8.61 -14.22 2.92
CA GLU A 134 -7.94 -13.81 4.14
C GLU A 134 -6.49 -14.35 4.16
N PRO A 135 -5.48 -13.49 4.43
CA PRO A 135 -4.09 -13.95 4.53
C PRO A 135 -3.91 -14.98 5.64
N SER A 136 -3.21 -16.07 5.33
CA SER A 136 -2.80 -17.06 6.32
C SER A 136 -1.97 -16.43 7.44
N PRO A 137 -2.03 -16.98 8.68
CA PRO A 137 -1.10 -16.60 9.74
C PRO A 137 0.35 -16.72 9.26
N GLY A 138 1.19 -15.73 9.56
CA GLY A 138 2.59 -15.72 9.14
C GLY A 138 2.87 -15.08 7.76
N SER A 139 1.90 -14.41 7.15
CA SER A 139 2.08 -13.64 5.90
C SER A 139 2.04 -12.11 6.15
N PRO A 140 3.06 -11.52 6.81
CA PRO A 140 3.03 -10.12 7.22
C PRO A 140 3.00 -9.14 6.04
N ILE A 141 3.60 -9.51 4.91
CA ILE A 141 3.58 -8.72 3.67
C ILE A 141 2.15 -8.59 3.13
N LEU A 142 1.39 -9.69 3.07
CA LEU A 142 0.00 -9.66 2.61
C LEU A 142 -0.90 -8.88 3.56
N LEU A 143 -0.66 -8.97 4.88
CA LEU A 143 -1.37 -8.15 5.86
C LEU A 143 -1.05 -6.66 5.68
N ALA A 144 0.21 -6.29 5.43
CA ALA A 144 0.61 -4.92 5.16
C ALA A 144 -0.09 -4.37 3.90
N LYS A 145 -0.09 -5.14 2.80
CA LYS A 145 -0.82 -4.80 1.58
C LYS A 145 -2.33 -4.64 1.82
N LEU A 146 -2.93 -5.57 2.57
CA LEU A 146 -4.35 -5.50 2.92
C LEU A 146 -4.68 -4.28 3.78
N LEU A 147 -3.77 -3.90 4.68
CA LEU A 147 -3.91 -2.69 5.50
C LEU A 147 -3.92 -1.45 4.60
N TRP A 148 -2.97 -1.33 3.67
CA TRP A 148 -2.95 -0.25 2.68
C TRP A 148 -4.25 -0.18 1.87
N ILE A 149 -4.69 -1.30 1.29
CA ILE A 149 -5.94 -1.37 0.52
C ILE A 149 -7.13 -0.88 1.36
N SER A 150 -7.23 -1.35 2.60
CA SER A 150 -8.34 -1.01 3.48
C SER A 150 -8.34 0.46 3.90
N TRP A 151 -7.16 1.06 4.06
CA TRP A 151 -7.03 2.50 4.22
C TRP A 151 -7.50 3.18 2.95
N GLU A 152 -6.80 2.97 1.83
CA GLU A 152 -6.92 3.73 0.57
C GLU A 152 -8.36 3.72 0.02
N LEU A 153 -9.10 2.62 0.24
CA LEU A 153 -10.50 2.48 -0.15
C LEU A 153 -11.52 2.85 0.95
N GLY A 154 -11.07 3.34 2.10
CA GLY A 154 -11.92 3.80 3.21
C GLY A 154 -12.76 2.69 3.86
N ARG A 155 -12.19 1.49 4.05
CA ARG A 155 -12.86 0.33 4.66
C ARG A 155 -12.48 0.14 6.12
N GLY A 156 -13.09 0.95 6.98
CA GLY A 156 -12.85 0.96 8.43
C GLY A 156 -12.83 -0.43 9.11
N PRO A 157 -13.86 -1.28 8.96
CA PRO A 157 -13.87 -2.59 9.62
C PRO A 157 -12.72 -3.51 9.19
N LEU A 158 -12.36 -3.50 7.90
CA LEU A 158 -11.24 -4.28 7.39
C LEU A 158 -9.89 -3.72 7.85
N PHE A 159 -9.78 -2.39 7.93
CA PHE A 159 -8.60 -1.72 8.45
C PHE A 159 -8.37 -2.09 9.92
N GLU A 160 -9.41 -2.01 10.75
CA GLU A 160 -9.30 -2.33 12.18
C GLU A 160 -8.90 -3.78 12.41
N SER A 161 -9.56 -4.72 11.72
CA SER A 161 -9.24 -6.15 11.87
C SER A 161 -7.81 -6.45 11.40
N THR A 162 -7.39 -5.88 10.27
CA THR A 162 -6.04 -6.07 9.73
C THR A 162 -4.97 -5.43 10.62
N ALA A 163 -5.20 -4.22 11.13
CA ALA A 163 -4.30 -3.51 12.04
C ALA A 163 -4.09 -4.30 13.34
N ARG A 164 -5.18 -4.85 13.90
CA ARG A 164 -5.14 -5.72 15.08
C ARG A 164 -4.28 -6.96 14.82
N ARG A 165 -4.49 -7.64 13.69
CA ARG A 165 -3.68 -8.80 13.30
C ARG A 165 -2.21 -8.44 13.15
N ILE A 166 -1.89 -7.30 12.52
CA ILE A 166 -0.50 -6.83 12.42
C ILE A 166 0.10 -6.63 13.81
N LEU A 167 -0.63 -5.99 14.73
CA LEU A 167 -0.17 -5.75 16.10
C LEU A 167 0.10 -7.06 16.87
N THR A 168 -0.75 -8.08 16.71
CA THR A 168 -0.70 -9.31 17.51
C THR A 168 0.12 -10.45 16.90
N GLU A 169 0.10 -10.60 15.57
CA GLU A 169 0.67 -11.77 14.88
C GLU A 169 2.05 -11.49 14.29
N ALA A 170 2.32 -10.23 13.94
CA ALA A 170 3.41 -9.94 13.04
C ALA A 170 4.73 -9.82 13.83
N PRO A 171 5.85 -10.43 13.36
CA PRO A 171 7.07 -10.52 14.14
C PRO A 171 7.73 -9.14 14.38
N GLY A 172 8.49 -9.03 15.47
CA GLY A 172 9.24 -7.81 15.79
C GLY A 172 10.24 -7.41 14.69
N SER A 173 10.76 -8.38 13.95
CA SER A 173 11.66 -8.18 12.80
C SER A 173 11.04 -7.40 11.65
N LEU A 174 9.73 -7.16 11.66
CA LEU A 174 9.08 -6.29 10.66
C LEU A 174 9.50 -4.83 10.75
N LEU A 175 10.09 -4.43 11.87
CA LEU A 175 10.65 -3.10 12.09
C LEU A 175 12.14 -3.02 11.76
N ASP A 176 12.76 -4.13 11.35
CA ASP A 176 14.18 -4.16 11.01
C ASP A 176 14.41 -3.35 9.73
N PRO A 177 15.51 -2.59 9.62
CA PRO A 177 15.78 -1.73 8.46
C PRO A 177 15.79 -2.47 7.12
N ASP A 178 16.14 -3.76 7.12
CA ASP A 178 16.22 -4.61 5.93
C ASP A 178 14.88 -5.30 5.60
N SER A 179 13.81 -4.99 6.34
CA SER A 179 12.49 -5.58 6.14
C SER A 179 11.91 -5.21 4.77
N PRO A 180 11.36 -6.17 4.01
CA PRO A 180 10.70 -5.90 2.73
C PRO A 180 9.43 -5.06 2.89
N LEU A 181 8.99 -4.77 4.11
CA LEU A 181 7.90 -3.81 4.34
C LEU A 181 8.30 -2.36 4.05
N HIS A 182 9.59 -2.02 4.14
CA HIS A 182 10.04 -0.64 3.92
C HIS A 182 9.88 -0.18 2.46
N THR A 183 9.75 -1.12 1.52
CA THR A 183 9.48 -0.81 0.11
C THR A 183 7.99 -0.74 -0.19
N LEU A 184 7.12 -1.12 0.76
CA LEU A 184 5.67 -1.06 0.57
C LEU A 184 5.13 0.31 0.91
N GLN A 185 4.19 0.75 0.09
CA GLN A 185 3.29 1.85 0.40
C GLN A 185 2.39 1.44 1.56
N MET A 186 2.39 2.27 2.61
CA MET A 186 1.70 1.98 3.86
C MET A 186 0.99 3.24 4.38
N PRO A 187 -0.08 3.07 5.20
CA PRO A 187 -0.63 4.17 5.97
C PRO A 187 0.43 4.94 6.75
N PRO A 188 0.35 6.28 6.81
CA PRO A 188 1.28 7.08 7.60
C PRO A 188 1.24 6.66 9.07
N ASP A 189 2.38 6.78 9.75
CA ASP A 189 2.56 6.58 11.19
C ASP A 189 2.22 5.18 11.74
N ILE A 190 1.84 4.21 10.90
CA ILE A 190 1.37 2.89 11.38
C ILE A 190 2.39 2.16 12.26
N PHE A 191 3.67 2.23 11.91
CA PHE A 191 4.74 1.62 12.69
C PHE A 191 5.03 2.38 13.98
N ALA A 192 4.91 3.70 13.97
CA ALA A 192 5.05 4.53 15.16
C ALA A 192 3.92 4.22 16.16
N ILE A 193 2.67 4.16 15.68
CA ILE A 193 1.49 3.78 16.47
C ILE A 193 1.66 2.38 17.05
N ARG A 194 2.11 1.42 16.23
CA ARG A 194 2.37 0.06 16.69
C ARG A 194 3.41 0.03 17.82
N LYS A 195 4.55 0.69 17.63
CA LYS A 195 5.63 0.75 18.63
C LYS A 195 5.12 1.37 19.94
N GLN A 196 4.40 2.48 19.86
CA GLN A 196 3.81 3.14 21.02
C GLN A 196 2.80 2.23 21.74
N THR A 197 1.98 1.51 20.99
CA THR A 197 0.99 0.58 21.55
C THR A 197 1.65 -0.58 22.28
N ILE A 198 2.68 -1.19 21.68
CA ILE A 198 3.44 -2.27 22.33
C ILE A 198 4.14 -1.76 23.59
N GLN A 199 4.76 -0.57 23.52
CA GLN A 199 5.41 0.04 24.69
C GLN A 199 4.41 0.26 25.82
N ALA A 200 3.26 0.87 25.53
CA ALA A 200 2.22 1.10 26.53
C ALA A 200 1.69 -0.21 27.17
N MET A 201 1.65 -1.31 26.41
CA MET A 201 1.32 -2.64 26.96
C MET A 201 2.43 -3.19 27.86
N LEU A 202 3.70 -3.04 27.46
CA LEU A 202 4.85 -3.51 28.23
C LEU A 202 5.05 -2.70 29.51
N ASP A 203 4.78 -1.40 29.49
CA ASP A 203 4.89 -0.51 30.65
C ASP A 203 4.03 -1.01 31.82
N VAL A 204 2.81 -1.53 31.56
CA VAL A 204 1.95 -2.13 32.59
C VAL A 204 2.63 -3.31 33.29
N PHE A 205 3.35 -4.14 32.54
CA PHE A 205 4.07 -5.28 33.11
C PHE A 205 5.35 -4.86 33.83
N TYR A 206 6.05 -3.83 33.32
CA TYR A 206 7.22 -3.26 33.99
C TYR A 206 6.84 -2.66 35.34
N ASP A 207 5.76 -1.87 35.39
CA ASP A 207 5.24 -1.30 36.63
C ASP A 207 4.89 -2.42 37.62
N LEU A 208 4.19 -3.48 37.18
CA LEU A 208 3.87 -4.61 38.04
C LEU A 208 5.12 -5.33 38.57
N ALA A 209 6.11 -5.57 37.70
CA ALA A 209 7.36 -6.23 38.08
C ALA A 209 8.15 -5.38 39.09
N GLU A 210 8.22 -4.07 38.91
CA GLU A 210 8.86 -3.14 39.84
C GLU A 210 8.20 -3.20 41.23
N HIS A 211 6.86 -3.21 41.29
CA HIS A 211 6.10 -3.35 42.54
C HIS A 211 6.32 -4.70 43.24
N LEU A 212 6.61 -5.77 42.49
CA LEU A 212 6.84 -7.10 43.05
C LEU A 212 8.30 -7.33 43.50
N VAL A 213 9.26 -6.65 42.86
CA VAL A 213 10.70 -6.82 43.12
C VAL A 213 11.22 -5.82 44.16
N THR A 214 10.65 -4.62 44.21
CA THR A 214 10.95 -3.67 45.29
C THR A 214 10.37 -4.18 46.61
N VAL A 215 11.16 -4.12 47.68
CA VAL A 215 10.69 -4.48 49.02
C VAL A 215 9.60 -3.49 49.41
N ASP A 216 8.36 -3.91 49.26
CA ASP A 216 7.21 -3.10 49.63
C ASP A 216 7.17 -2.93 51.16
N GLU A 217 7.60 -1.76 51.65
CA GLU A 217 7.43 -1.33 53.05
C GLU A 217 5.96 -0.96 53.36
N LYS A 218 5.06 -0.97 52.37
CA LYS A 218 3.65 -0.68 52.57
C LYS A 218 2.92 -1.86 53.23
N PRO A 219 1.91 -1.59 54.09
CA PRO A 219 1.14 -2.64 54.73
C PRO A 219 0.41 -3.48 53.68
N ARG A 220 0.78 -4.76 53.57
CA ARG A 220 0.15 -5.68 52.64
C ARG A 220 -1.23 -6.09 53.16
N LEU A 221 -2.25 -5.98 52.31
CA LEU A 221 -3.64 -6.35 52.60
C LEU A 221 -3.87 -7.88 52.57
N CYS A 222 -2.96 -8.68 53.13
CA CYS A 222 -3.20 -10.10 53.31
C CYS A 222 -2.81 -10.57 54.72
N ARG A 223 -3.61 -11.50 55.26
CA ARG A 223 -3.53 -11.98 56.65
C ARG A 223 -2.19 -12.65 57.02
N TYR A 224 -1.40 -13.06 56.03
CA TYR A 224 -0.18 -13.85 56.20
C TYR A 224 1.11 -13.09 55.85
N ALA A 225 1.04 -11.79 55.58
CA ALA A 225 2.24 -11.02 55.28
C ALA A 225 3.04 -10.71 56.57
N SER A 226 4.20 -11.35 56.72
CA SER A 226 5.18 -11.04 57.76
C SER A 226 5.87 -9.72 57.42
N TYR A 227 5.73 -8.70 58.27
CA TYR A 227 6.50 -7.45 58.18
C TYR A 227 8.00 -7.76 58.29
N MET A 228 8.80 -7.37 57.28
CA MET A 228 10.25 -7.59 57.24
C MET A 228 11.05 -6.29 57.48
N GLY A 229 10.45 -5.28 58.14
CA GLY A 229 11.17 -4.07 58.54
C GLY A 229 12.03 -4.28 59.79
N PRO A 230 13.03 -3.41 60.03
CA PRO A 230 13.91 -3.52 61.19
C PRO A 230 13.11 -3.44 62.50
N VAL A 231 13.33 -4.41 63.38
CA VAL A 231 12.75 -4.45 64.71
C VAL A 231 13.41 -3.36 65.55
N LEU A 232 12.72 -2.25 65.74
CA LEU A 232 13.13 -1.23 66.70
C LEU A 232 12.87 -1.78 68.11
N TYR A 233 13.94 -2.14 68.82
CA TYR A 233 13.86 -2.45 70.25
C TYR A 233 13.78 -1.13 71.04
N PRO A 234 12.83 -0.98 71.98
CA PRO A 234 12.80 0.16 72.87
C PRO A 234 13.87 0.01 73.97
N ASP A 235 14.57 1.11 74.25
CA ASP A 235 15.54 1.28 75.35
C ASP A 235 14.91 1.12 76.75
#